data_AF-A0A0R3E1Z4-F1
#
_entry.id   AF-A0A0R3E1Z4-F1
#
_cell.length_a   1.000
_cell.length_b   1.000
_cell.length_c   1.000
_cell.angle_alpha   90.00
_cell.angle_beta   90.00
_cell.angle_gamma   90.00
#
_symmetry.space_group_name_H-M   'P 1'
#
loop_
_entity.id
_entity.type
_entity.pdbx_description
1 polymer ?
#
loop_
_entity_poly.entity_id
_entity_poly.type
_entity_poly.pdbx_seq_one_letter_code
_entity_poly.pdbx_strand_id
1 'polypeptide(L)'
;MAVRLVGTALVLQLSSGALAETPIPALGVHSLSSPHTDLYTAFLIEASRRFALPEHWVRAVLQVESNGNAGAVSSRGALGLMQIMPQTWVELSTRYDLGANPFDPHDNILAGAAYLREMLDRFGPEGFLAAYNVGPKRYETYLSTGRPLPLETTIYVARLVRLIGIKQHEYAALAIRQTVPKQQGALFFDRSDGAWVNARSTSALGFMNSPKGFPNMNGLALVPGVSQLFVQQSTEAELR
;
A
#
# COMPACT_ATOMS: atom_id res chain seq x y z
N MET A 1 -17.71 -95.10 37.94
CA MET A 1 -18.05 -94.83 36.53
C MET A 1 -18.64 -93.42 36.47
N ALA A 2 -17.95 -92.47 35.83
CA ALA A 2 -18.40 -91.07 35.79
C ALA A 2 -18.52 -90.60 34.34
N VAL A 3 -19.71 -90.08 34.05
CA VAL A 3 -20.24 -89.62 32.77
C VAL A 3 -19.45 -88.42 32.25
N ARG A 4 -19.11 -88.42 30.94
CA ARG A 4 -18.51 -87.27 30.25
C ARG A 4 -19.57 -86.55 29.43
N LEU A 5 -19.85 -85.31 29.82
CA LEU A 5 -20.67 -84.34 29.09
C LEU A 5 -19.79 -83.55 28.12
N VAL A 6 -20.19 -83.53 26.85
CA VAL A 6 -19.56 -82.77 25.77
C VAL A 6 -20.16 -81.36 25.78
N GLY A 7 -19.34 -80.36 26.06
CA GLY A 7 -19.70 -78.94 25.98
C GLY A 7 -19.19 -78.32 24.67
N THR A 8 -20.11 -77.92 23.81
CA THR A 8 -19.88 -77.16 22.57
C THR A 8 -19.52 -75.70 22.89
N ALA A 9 -18.39 -75.23 22.38
CA ALA A 9 -17.97 -73.81 22.44
C ALA A 9 -18.45 -73.07 21.19
N LEU A 10 -19.29 -72.04 21.40
CA LEU A 10 -19.74 -71.07 20.40
C LEU A 10 -18.75 -69.91 20.37
N VAL A 11 -17.99 -69.78 19.28
CA VAL A 11 -17.07 -68.65 19.05
C VAL A 11 -17.80 -67.60 18.22
N LEU A 12 -18.16 -66.48 18.86
CA LEU A 12 -18.66 -65.28 18.20
C LEU A 12 -17.48 -64.51 17.60
N GLN A 13 -17.42 -64.43 16.26
CA GLN A 13 -16.48 -63.58 15.53
C GLN A 13 -17.00 -62.14 15.50
N LEU A 14 -16.18 -61.20 15.97
CA LEU A 14 -16.40 -59.76 15.84
C LEU A 14 -15.88 -59.31 14.47
N SER A 15 -16.79 -58.89 13.58
CA SER A 15 -16.45 -58.29 12.29
C SER A 15 -15.84 -56.89 12.50
N SER A 16 -14.59 -56.70 12.10
CA SER A 16 -13.92 -55.40 12.07
C SER A 16 -14.57 -54.49 11.02
N GLY A 17 -15.22 -53.42 11.47
CA GLY A 17 -15.70 -52.34 10.60
C GLY A 17 -14.54 -51.46 10.17
N ALA A 18 -14.15 -51.55 8.90
CA ALA A 18 -13.28 -50.57 8.26
C ALA A 18 -14.08 -49.28 8.00
N LEU A 19 -13.75 -48.21 8.72
CA LEU A 19 -14.24 -46.87 8.38
C LEU A 19 -13.48 -46.40 7.14
N ALA A 20 -14.17 -46.40 5.99
CA ALA A 20 -13.70 -45.73 4.80
C ALA A 20 -13.65 -44.22 5.08
N GLU A 21 -12.44 -43.66 5.19
CA GLU A 21 -12.24 -42.22 5.12
C GLU A 21 -12.72 -41.72 3.76
N THR A 22 -13.81 -40.96 3.77
CA THR A 22 -14.24 -40.23 2.58
C THR A 22 -13.21 -39.14 2.30
N PRO A 23 -12.67 -39.06 1.07
CA PRO A 23 -11.75 -37.98 0.74
C PRO A 23 -12.53 -36.66 0.82
N ILE A 24 -12.10 -35.76 1.71
CA ILE A 24 -12.61 -34.40 1.79
C ILE A 24 -12.35 -33.76 0.42
N PRO A 25 -13.38 -33.30 -0.31
CA PRO A 25 -13.15 -32.56 -1.54
C PRO A 25 -12.37 -31.31 -1.17
N ALA A 26 -11.18 -31.16 -1.74
CA ALA A 26 -10.45 -29.90 -1.69
C ALA A 26 -11.40 -28.80 -2.20
N LEU A 27 -11.85 -27.95 -1.30
CA LEU A 27 -12.67 -26.79 -1.63
C LEU A 27 -11.84 -25.92 -2.57
N GLY A 28 -12.12 -26.05 -3.87
CA GLY A 28 -11.59 -25.16 -4.89
C GLY A 28 -11.88 -23.73 -4.47
N VAL A 29 -10.86 -22.88 -4.54
CA VAL A 29 -11.00 -21.45 -4.32
C VAL A 29 -12.03 -20.96 -5.34
N HIS A 30 -13.26 -20.70 -4.90
CA HIS A 30 -14.34 -20.30 -5.80
C HIS A 30 -13.92 -19.01 -6.51
N SER A 31 -13.87 -19.13 -7.84
CA SER A 31 -13.44 -18.15 -8.83
C SER A 31 -13.83 -16.71 -8.49
N LEU A 32 -12.84 -15.82 -8.32
CA LEU A 32 -13.01 -14.35 -8.23
C LEU A 32 -13.49 -13.72 -9.55
N SER A 33 -14.10 -14.52 -10.42
CA SER A 33 -14.41 -14.16 -11.80
C SER A 33 -15.91 -13.87 -11.88
N SER A 34 -16.26 -12.61 -11.62
CA SER A 34 -17.52 -12.06 -12.14
C SER A 34 -17.28 -11.74 -13.61
N PRO A 35 -18.18 -12.13 -14.54
CA PRO A 35 -18.00 -11.86 -15.98
C PRO A 35 -17.72 -10.38 -16.30
N HIS A 36 -18.24 -9.47 -15.47
CA HIS A 36 -18.05 -8.04 -15.61
C HIS A 36 -16.64 -7.57 -15.23
N THR A 37 -15.98 -8.23 -14.28
CA THR A 37 -14.62 -7.87 -13.87
C THR A 37 -13.57 -8.44 -14.83
N ASP A 38 -13.87 -9.57 -15.48
CA ASP A 38 -12.96 -10.21 -16.43
C ASP A 38 -12.67 -9.35 -17.66
N LEU A 39 -13.58 -8.44 -18.01
CA LEU A 39 -13.41 -7.42 -19.06
C LEU A 39 -12.17 -6.53 -18.85
N TYR A 40 -11.75 -6.35 -17.60
CA TYR A 40 -10.68 -5.43 -17.24
C TYR A 40 -9.36 -6.14 -16.91
N THR A 41 -9.21 -7.42 -17.26
CA THR A 41 -8.04 -8.23 -16.89
C THR A 41 -6.71 -7.62 -17.29
N ALA A 42 -6.62 -7.01 -18.49
CA ALA A 42 -5.38 -6.34 -18.91
C ALA A 42 -5.01 -5.16 -17.99
N PHE A 43 -5.99 -4.33 -17.62
CA PHE A 43 -5.79 -3.18 -16.73
C PHE A 43 -5.47 -3.61 -15.30
N LEU A 44 -6.09 -4.69 -14.82
CA LEU A 44 -5.79 -5.29 -13.52
C LEU A 44 -4.35 -5.81 -13.44
N ILE A 45 -3.87 -6.48 -14.49
CA ILE A 45 -2.48 -6.96 -14.60
C ILE A 45 -1.51 -5.78 -14.62
N GLU A 46 -1.81 -4.73 -15.39
CA GLU A 46 -0.98 -3.53 -15.44
C GLU A 46 -0.89 -2.85 -14.08
N ALA A 47 -2.03 -2.58 -13.45
CA ALA A 47 -2.11 -1.97 -12.14
C ALA A 47 -1.37 -2.79 -11.07
N SER A 48 -1.54 -4.11 -11.09
CA SER A 48 -0.82 -5.05 -10.23
C SER A 48 0.70 -4.87 -10.34
N ARG A 49 1.22 -4.82 -11.57
CA ARG A 49 2.66 -4.66 -11.83
C ARG A 49 3.15 -3.28 -11.43
N ARG A 50 2.42 -2.22 -11.80
CA ARG A 50 2.81 -0.83 -11.58
C ARG A 50 2.88 -0.48 -10.09
N PHE A 51 1.96 -1.01 -9.29
CA PHE A 51 1.83 -0.68 -7.86
C PHE A 51 2.27 -1.81 -6.92
N ALA A 52 2.85 -2.88 -7.45
CA ALA A 52 3.33 -4.04 -6.69
C ALA A 52 2.28 -4.61 -5.72
N LEU A 53 1.04 -4.75 -6.22
CA LEU A 53 -0.08 -5.38 -5.51
C LEU A 53 -0.45 -6.68 -6.21
N PRO A 54 -0.82 -7.75 -5.50
CA PRO A 54 -1.32 -8.95 -6.18
C PRO A 54 -2.59 -8.62 -6.97
N GLU A 55 -2.69 -9.09 -8.21
CA GLU A 55 -3.81 -8.79 -9.11
C GLU A 55 -5.16 -9.11 -8.47
N HIS A 56 -5.25 -10.24 -7.76
CA HIS A 56 -6.48 -10.66 -7.11
C HIS A 56 -6.94 -9.71 -6.00
N TRP A 57 -6.03 -8.90 -5.43
CA TRP A 57 -6.38 -7.86 -4.44
C TRP A 57 -7.12 -6.72 -5.14
N VAL A 58 -6.56 -6.21 -6.23
CA VAL A 58 -7.15 -5.12 -7.02
C VAL A 58 -8.50 -5.57 -7.58
N ARG A 59 -8.57 -6.79 -8.10
CA ARG A 59 -9.79 -7.42 -8.60
C ARG A 59 -10.88 -7.52 -7.52
N ALA A 60 -10.51 -7.94 -6.31
CA ALA A 60 -11.44 -8.05 -5.19
C ALA A 60 -11.99 -6.67 -4.78
N VAL A 61 -11.14 -5.64 -4.72
CA VAL A 61 -11.58 -4.27 -4.44
C VAL A 61 -12.57 -3.80 -5.51
N LEU A 62 -12.22 -3.90 -6.79
CA LEU A 62 -13.12 -3.56 -7.90
C LEU A 62 -14.49 -4.26 -7.77
N GLN A 63 -14.48 -5.57 -7.48
CA GLN A 63 -15.71 -6.35 -7.31
C GLN A 63 -16.57 -5.83 -6.15
N VAL A 64 -15.96 -5.47 -5.01
CA VAL A 64 -16.69 -4.97 -3.84
C VAL A 64 -17.20 -3.55 -4.06
N GLU A 65 -16.43 -2.71 -4.72
CA GLU A 65 -16.72 -1.28 -4.92
C GLU A 65 -17.83 -1.05 -5.96
N SER A 66 -17.76 -1.71 -7.12
CA SER A 66 -18.67 -1.43 -8.24
C SER A 66 -19.26 -2.68 -8.88
N ASN A 67 -18.75 -3.87 -8.56
CA ASN A 67 -19.06 -5.11 -9.26
C ASN A 67 -18.86 -5.01 -10.80
N GLY A 68 -17.88 -4.22 -11.23
CA GLY A 68 -17.53 -4.02 -12.65
C GLY A 68 -18.32 -2.93 -13.38
N ASN A 69 -19.15 -2.14 -12.66
CA ASN A 69 -19.86 -1.01 -13.25
C ASN A 69 -18.95 0.23 -13.37
N ALA A 70 -18.44 0.49 -14.56
CA ALA A 70 -17.56 1.65 -14.82
C ALA A 70 -18.25 3.01 -14.64
N GLY A 71 -19.58 3.08 -14.74
CA GLY A 71 -20.36 4.30 -14.54
C GLY A 71 -20.88 4.49 -13.11
N ALA A 72 -20.39 3.70 -12.15
CA ALA A 72 -20.89 3.73 -10.77
C ALA A 72 -20.60 5.09 -10.09
N VAL A 73 -21.62 5.65 -9.45
CA VAL A 73 -21.53 6.82 -8.57
C VAL A 73 -22.22 6.50 -7.26
N SER A 74 -21.51 6.55 -6.13
CA SER A 74 -22.13 6.32 -4.82
C SER A 74 -22.95 7.54 -4.36
N SER A 75 -23.79 7.34 -3.34
CA SER A 75 -24.51 8.45 -2.68
C SER A 75 -23.59 9.50 -2.06
N ARG A 76 -22.32 9.16 -1.81
CA ARG A 76 -21.29 10.08 -1.30
C ARG A 76 -20.44 10.71 -2.42
N GLY A 77 -20.71 10.35 -3.68
CA GLY A 77 -20.04 10.89 -4.86
C GLY A 77 -18.76 10.15 -5.27
N ALA A 78 -18.52 8.94 -4.77
CA ALA A 78 -17.38 8.12 -5.19
C ALA A 78 -17.58 7.62 -6.64
N LEU A 79 -16.52 7.54 -7.43
CA LEU A 79 -16.58 7.45 -8.90
C LEU A 79 -15.94 6.17 -9.44
N GLY A 80 -16.63 5.54 -10.39
CA GLY A 80 -16.10 4.50 -11.27
C GLY A 80 -15.89 3.14 -10.60
N LEU A 81 -15.07 2.31 -11.26
CA LEU A 81 -14.84 0.91 -10.90
C LEU A 81 -14.32 0.68 -9.48
N MET A 82 -13.42 1.56 -9.03
CA MET A 82 -12.71 1.51 -7.77
C MET A 82 -13.25 2.51 -6.74
N GLN A 83 -14.37 3.18 -7.06
CA GLN A 83 -15.08 4.14 -6.20
C GLN A 83 -14.14 5.18 -5.57
N ILE A 84 -13.40 5.90 -6.41
CA ILE A 84 -12.48 6.96 -5.96
C ILE A 84 -13.25 8.24 -5.67
N MET A 85 -12.97 8.85 -4.52
CA MET A 85 -13.58 10.15 -4.17
C MET A 85 -13.06 11.26 -5.09
N PRO A 86 -13.89 12.26 -5.48
CA PRO A 86 -13.51 13.27 -6.47
C PRO A 86 -12.24 14.04 -6.11
N GLN A 87 -12.06 14.42 -4.84
CA GLN A 87 -10.84 15.09 -4.39
C GLN A 87 -9.61 14.18 -4.54
N THR A 88 -9.73 12.92 -4.12
CA THR A 88 -8.68 11.92 -4.26
C THR A 88 -8.34 11.66 -5.73
N TRP A 89 -9.33 11.66 -6.63
CA TRP A 89 -9.11 11.54 -8.07
C TRP A 89 -8.18 12.63 -8.60
N VAL A 90 -8.43 13.90 -8.25
CA VAL A 90 -7.60 15.04 -8.70
C VAL A 90 -6.14 14.88 -8.25
N GLU A 91 -5.94 14.45 -6.99
CA GLU A 91 -4.60 14.23 -6.45
C GLU A 91 -3.88 13.07 -7.16
N LEU A 92 -4.58 11.96 -7.39
CA LEU A 92 -4.01 10.77 -8.03
C LEU A 92 -3.77 10.97 -9.52
N SER A 93 -4.69 11.62 -10.25
CA SER A 93 -4.56 11.83 -11.68
C SER A 93 -3.34 12.69 -12.00
N THR A 94 -3.11 13.73 -11.20
CA THR A 94 -1.91 14.55 -11.30
C THR A 94 -0.65 13.76 -10.95
N ARG A 95 -0.67 13.00 -9.85
CA ARG A 95 0.53 12.29 -9.35
C ARG A 95 0.96 11.14 -10.26
N TYR A 96 0.01 10.46 -10.88
CA TYR A 96 0.25 9.24 -11.67
C TYR A 96 0.06 9.43 -13.17
N ASP A 97 -0.07 10.67 -13.63
CA ASP A 97 -0.23 11.05 -15.04
C ASP A 97 -1.41 10.31 -15.70
N LEU A 98 -2.58 10.42 -15.08
CA LEU A 98 -3.83 9.81 -15.56
C LEU A 98 -4.68 10.83 -16.31
N GLY A 99 -5.60 10.36 -17.15
CA GLY A 99 -6.55 11.19 -17.86
C GLY A 99 -7.53 11.93 -16.95
N ALA A 100 -8.27 12.87 -17.55
CA ALA A 100 -9.22 13.71 -16.81
C ALA A 100 -10.51 12.98 -16.40
N ASN A 101 -10.86 11.88 -17.08
CA ASN A 101 -12.14 11.19 -16.91
C ASN A 101 -12.07 10.11 -15.81
N PRO A 102 -12.72 10.29 -14.64
CA PRO A 102 -12.74 9.29 -13.57
C PRO A 102 -13.53 8.02 -13.90
N PHE A 103 -14.29 8.01 -15.00
CA PHE A 103 -15.04 6.85 -15.45
C PHE A 103 -14.31 6.06 -16.55
N ASP A 104 -13.12 6.50 -16.96
CA ASP A 104 -12.28 5.68 -17.83
C ASP A 104 -11.85 4.42 -17.06
N PRO A 105 -12.16 3.20 -17.56
CA PRO A 105 -11.87 1.97 -16.83
C PRO A 105 -10.39 1.77 -16.50
N HIS A 106 -9.50 2.11 -17.44
CA HIS A 106 -8.07 1.93 -17.28
C HIS A 106 -7.54 2.87 -16.19
N ASP A 107 -7.82 4.17 -16.32
CA ASP A 107 -7.31 5.16 -15.38
C ASP A 107 -7.93 5.03 -13.99
N ASN A 108 -9.22 4.64 -13.90
CA ASN A 108 -9.87 4.40 -12.61
C ASN A 108 -9.29 3.19 -11.87
N ILE A 109 -8.96 2.11 -12.58
CA ILE A 109 -8.26 0.95 -12.00
C ILE A 109 -6.85 1.33 -11.54
N LEU A 110 -6.10 2.07 -12.36
CA LEU A 110 -4.77 2.55 -11.99
C LEU A 110 -4.82 3.46 -10.75
N ALA A 111 -5.74 4.43 -10.72
CA ALA A 111 -5.93 5.31 -9.57
C ALA A 111 -6.27 4.51 -8.30
N GLY A 112 -7.22 3.57 -8.38
CA GLY A 112 -7.59 2.75 -7.23
C GLY A 112 -6.46 1.84 -6.74
N ALA A 113 -5.70 1.23 -7.64
CA ALA A 113 -4.54 0.44 -7.24
C ALA A 113 -3.43 1.30 -6.60
N ALA A 114 -3.18 2.49 -7.14
CA ALA A 114 -2.24 3.45 -6.56
C ALA A 114 -2.66 3.85 -5.14
N TYR A 115 -3.94 4.20 -4.98
CA TYR A 115 -4.48 4.59 -3.68
C TYR A 115 -4.44 3.43 -2.67
N LEU A 116 -4.74 2.20 -3.11
CA LEU A 116 -4.65 1.00 -2.28
C LEU A 116 -3.21 0.75 -1.81
N ARG A 117 -2.22 0.93 -2.70
CA ARG A 117 -0.80 0.85 -2.36
C ARG A 117 -0.40 1.92 -1.35
N GLU A 118 -0.83 3.18 -1.54
CA GLU A 118 -0.57 4.27 -0.60
C GLU A 118 -1.16 3.99 0.79
N MET A 119 -2.36 3.41 0.87
CA MET A 119 -2.96 3.01 2.15
C MET A 119 -2.18 1.86 2.80
N LEU A 120 -1.67 0.92 2.01
CA LEU A 120 -0.84 -0.18 2.50
C LEU A 120 0.50 0.31 3.02
N ASP A 121 1.15 1.24 2.33
CA ASP A 121 2.39 1.88 2.79
C ASP A 121 2.17 2.66 4.09
N ARG A 122 1.06 3.38 4.21
CA ARG A 122 0.81 4.29 5.34
C ARG A 122 0.29 3.60 6.59
N PHE A 123 -0.62 2.65 6.44
CA PHE A 123 -1.35 2.03 7.56
C PHE A 123 -1.03 0.55 7.75
N GLY A 124 -0.18 0.00 6.89
CA GLY A 124 0.21 -1.40 6.97
C GLY A 124 -0.95 -2.36 6.66
N PRO A 125 -0.65 -3.66 6.77
CA PRO A 125 -1.58 -4.72 6.40
C PRO A 125 -2.86 -4.77 7.24
N GLU A 126 -2.79 -4.27 8.47
CA GLU A 126 -3.92 -4.27 9.42
C GLU A 126 -4.97 -3.20 9.07
N GLY A 127 -4.55 -2.10 8.45
CA GLY A 127 -5.33 -0.88 8.35
C GLY A 127 -5.69 -0.41 6.94
N PHE A 128 -4.98 -0.88 5.92
CA PHE A 128 -5.08 -0.31 4.58
C PHE A 128 -6.49 -0.39 3.97
N LEU A 129 -7.21 -1.51 4.15
CA LEU A 129 -8.57 -1.68 3.64
C LEU A 129 -9.56 -0.74 4.33
N ALA A 130 -9.44 -0.58 5.65
CA ALA A 130 -10.29 0.33 6.41
C ALA A 130 -10.01 1.79 6.00
N ALA A 131 -8.73 2.15 5.86
CA ALA A 131 -8.31 3.49 5.44
C ALA A 131 -8.74 3.82 4.01
N TYR A 132 -8.70 2.85 3.09
CA TYR A 132 -9.19 3.01 1.72
C TYR A 132 -10.67 3.39 1.71
N ASN A 133 -11.50 2.63 2.42
CA ASN A 133 -12.95 2.83 2.44
C ASN A 133 -13.39 4.09 3.21
N VAL A 134 -12.82 4.31 4.40
CA VAL A 134 -13.28 5.37 5.30
C VAL A 134 -12.55 6.71 5.07
N GLY A 135 -11.44 6.66 4.33
CA GLY A 135 -10.50 7.76 4.11
C GLY A 135 -9.41 7.84 5.20
N PRO A 136 -8.18 8.22 4.83
CA PRO A 136 -7.00 8.20 5.70
C PRO A 136 -7.18 9.07 6.94
N LYS A 137 -7.72 10.29 6.78
CA LYS A 137 -7.91 11.23 7.90
C LYS A 137 -8.85 10.68 8.97
N ARG A 138 -9.92 9.99 8.55
CA ARG A 138 -10.89 9.39 9.46
C ARG A 138 -10.33 8.13 10.11
N TYR A 139 -9.53 7.35 9.39
CA TYR A 139 -8.81 6.21 9.96
C TYR A 139 -7.76 6.66 10.99
N GLU A 140 -7.03 7.74 10.76
CA GLU A 140 -6.13 8.35 11.75
C GLU A 140 -6.87 8.83 13.01
N THR A 141 -8.08 9.38 12.82
CA THR A 141 -8.94 9.78 13.94
C THR A 141 -9.35 8.56 14.76
N TYR A 142 -9.67 7.44 14.10
CA TYR A 142 -9.94 6.17 14.77
C TYR A 142 -8.73 5.69 15.58
N LEU A 143 -7.53 5.68 14.98
CA LEU A 143 -6.31 5.25 15.68
C LEU A 143 -5.97 6.13 16.90
N SER A 144 -6.19 7.44 16.82
CA SER A 144 -5.84 8.38 17.89
C SER A 144 -6.89 8.50 19.01
N THR A 145 -8.17 8.30 18.69
CA THR A 145 -9.28 8.52 19.66
C THR A 145 -9.95 7.25 20.13
N GLY A 146 -9.76 6.13 19.43
CA GLY A 146 -10.50 4.89 19.67
C GLY A 146 -11.98 4.94 19.28
N ARG A 147 -12.46 6.05 18.69
CA ARG A 147 -13.85 6.16 18.23
C ARG A 147 -14.14 5.10 17.17
N PRO A 148 -15.14 4.21 17.34
CA PRO A 148 -15.39 3.11 16.42
C PRO A 148 -15.57 3.56 14.97
N LEU A 149 -15.06 2.74 14.04
CA LEU A 149 -15.32 2.90 12.61
C LEU A 149 -16.80 2.66 12.29
N PRO A 150 -17.34 3.24 11.20
CA PRO A 150 -18.69 2.94 10.74
C PRO A 150 -18.89 1.45 10.50
N LEU A 151 -20.09 0.93 10.80
CA LEU A 151 -20.43 -0.49 10.59
C LEU A 151 -20.19 -0.93 9.13
N GLU A 152 -20.50 -0.06 8.17
CA GLU A 152 -20.25 -0.25 6.74
C GLU A 152 -18.78 -0.58 6.45
N THR A 153 -17.85 0.12 7.10
CA THR A 153 -16.40 -0.08 6.94
C THR A 153 -15.95 -1.42 7.52
N THR A 154 -16.48 -1.82 8.68
CA THR A 154 -16.16 -3.14 9.27
C THR A 154 -16.67 -4.28 8.39
N ILE A 155 -17.87 -4.14 7.80
CA ILE A 155 -18.42 -5.10 6.83
C ILE A 155 -17.56 -5.15 5.57
N TYR A 156 -17.14 -4.00 5.06
CA TYR A 156 -16.26 -3.88 3.90
C TYR A 156 -14.95 -4.64 4.11
N VAL A 157 -14.26 -4.39 5.23
CA VAL A 157 -13.00 -5.08 5.55
C VAL A 157 -13.22 -6.58 5.68
N ALA A 158 -14.26 -7.03 6.38
CA ALA A 158 -14.56 -8.44 6.54
C ALA A 158 -14.79 -9.15 5.19
N ARG A 159 -15.48 -8.49 4.26
CA ARG A 159 -15.69 -9.01 2.90
C ARG A 159 -14.37 -9.15 2.14
N LEU A 160 -13.53 -8.12 2.15
CA LEU A 160 -12.27 -8.13 1.40
C LEU A 160 -11.24 -9.08 1.99
N VAL A 161 -11.11 -9.19 3.31
CA VAL A 161 -10.19 -10.17 3.93
C VAL A 161 -10.51 -11.59 3.47
N ARG A 162 -11.80 -11.93 3.33
CA ARG A 162 -12.23 -13.24 2.80
C ARG A 162 -11.87 -13.43 1.33
N LEU A 163 -12.11 -12.42 0.49
CA LEU A 163 -11.87 -12.50 -0.96
C LEU A 163 -10.38 -12.52 -1.31
N ILE A 164 -9.61 -11.69 -0.61
CA ILE A 164 -8.18 -11.54 -0.83
C ILE A 164 -7.42 -12.75 -0.24
N GLY A 165 -8.03 -13.46 0.71
CA GLY A 165 -7.48 -14.68 1.29
C GLY A 165 -6.30 -14.42 2.21
N ILE A 166 -6.23 -13.21 2.81
CA ILE A 166 -5.04 -12.85 3.56
C ILE A 166 -4.98 -13.61 4.89
N LYS A 167 -4.13 -14.64 4.92
CA LYS A 167 -3.66 -15.28 6.14
C LYS A 167 -2.54 -14.42 6.71
N GLN A 168 -2.53 -14.19 8.02
CA GLN A 168 -1.64 -13.21 8.67
C GLN A 168 -0.13 -13.36 8.36
N HIS A 169 0.30 -14.51 7.83
CA HIS A 169 1.71 -14.84 7.55
C HIS A 169 2.20 -14.42 6.14
N GLU A 170 1.31 -14.17 5.16
CA GLU A 170 1.73 -13.71 3.82
C GLU A 170 2.06 -12.20 3.79
N TYR A 171 1.57 -11.44 4.77
CA TYR A 171 1.88 -10.02 4.94
C TYR A 171 3.38 -9.75 5.17
N ALA A 172 4.10 -10.68 5.81
CA ALA A 172 5.54 -10.55 6.03
C ALA A 172 6.32 -10.61 4.70
N ALA A 173 5.92 -11.46 3.75
CA ALA A 173 6.63 -11.63 2.49
C ALA A 173 6.45 -10.43 1.53
N LEU A 174 5.31 -9.75 1.57
CA LEU A 174 5.05 -8.53 0.79
C LEU A 174 5.78 -7.31 1.36
N ALA A 175 5.86 -7.19 2.69
CA ALA A 175 6.63 -6.15 3.36
C ALA A 175 8.15 -6.27 3.09
N ILE A 176 8.67 -7.49 2.99
CA ILE A 176 10.11 -7.75 2.77
C ILE A 176 10.56 -7.41 1.33
N ARG A 177 9.67 -7.45 0.33
CA ARG A 177 10.05 -7.07 -1.05
C ARG A 177 10.29 -5.58 -1.25
N GLN A 178 9.76 -4.73 -0.36
CA GLN A 178 9.88 -3.27 -0.47
C GLN A 178 11.01 -2.69 0.39
N THR A 179 11.60 -3.46 1.30
CA THR A 179 12.70 -3.01 2.15
C THR A 179 14.09 -3.25 1.56
N VAL A 180 14.21 -3.74 0.32
CA VAL A 180 15.50 -3.76 -0.39
C VAL A 180 15.86 -2.31 -0.76
N PRO A 181 16.86 -1.68 -0.12
CA PRO A 181 17.25 -0.33 -0.49
C PRO A 181 17.78 -0.38 -1.92
N LYS A 182 17.37 0.59 -2.75
CA LYS A 182 18.01 0.88 -4.03
C LYS A 182 19.48 1.22 -3.73
N GLN A 183 20.36 0.22 -3.85
CA GLN A 183 21.80 0.39 -3.73
C GLN A 183 22.21 1.46 -4.74
N GLN A 184 22.60 2.61 -4.21
CA GLN A 184 23.22 3.69 -4.97
C GLN A 184 24.51 3.11 -5.56
N GLY A 185 24.58 3.07 -6.89
CA GLY A 185 25.80 2.72 -7.60
C GLY A 185 26.89 3.71 -7.26
N ALA A 186 27.82 3.29 -6.40
CA ALA A 186 29.16 3.84 -6.27
C ALA A 186 30.08 2.74 -5.77
N LEU A 187 30.44 1.81 -6.65
CA LEU A 187 31.57 0.91 -6.44
C LEU A 187 32.66 1.31 -7.42
N PHE A 188 33.58 2.11 -6.87
CA PHE A 188 34.84 2.48 -7.48
C PHE A 188 35.63 1.23 -7.83
N PHE A 189 36.17 1.18 -9.06
CA PHE A 189 37.23 0.26 -9.41
C PHE A 189 38.55 0.87 -8.92
N ASP A 190 39.12 0.32 -7.85
CA ASP A 190 40.56 0.43 -7.59
C ASP A 190 41.25 -0.75 -8.27
N ARG A 191 42.00 -0.46 -9.34
CA ARG A 191 42.92 -1.42 -9.94
C ARG A 191 44.33 -0.98 -9.59
N SER A 192 44.86 -1.64 -8.57
CA SER A 192 46.28 -1.72 -8.28
C SER A 192 46.98 -2.56 -9.35
N ASP A 193 48.08 -2.02 -9.88
CA ASP A 193 49.25 -2.64 -10.53
C ASP A 193 50.15 -1.43 -10.91
N GLY A 194 51.33 -1.12 -10.38
CA GLY A 194 52.46 -1.92 -9.92
C GLY A 194 53.64 -1.68 -10.87
N ALA A 195 54.59 -0.76 -10.56
CA ALA A 195 55.99 -0.81 -11.06
C ALA A 195 56.90 0.39 -10.68
N TRP A 196 57.99 0.09 -9.95
CA TRP A 196 59.40 0.58 -10.06
C TRP A 196 59.74 2.08 -9.89
N VAL A 197 60.87 2.57 -9.35
CA VAL A 197 62.03 2.15 -8.53
C VAL A 197 62.83 3.47 -8.27
N ASN A 198 63.38 3.63 -7.05
CA ASN A 198 64.52 4.45 -6.57
C ASN A 198 64.75 5.92 -7.03
N ALA A 199 64.86 6.85 -6.04
CA ALA A 199 66.12 7.53 -5.68
C ALA A 199 65.95 8.75 -4.74
N ARG A 200 66.64 8.66 -3.58
CA ARG A 200 67.46 9.68 -2.89
C ARG A 200 66.97 11.13 -2.67
N SER A 201 66.95 11.46 -1.37
CA SER A 201 67.67 12.57 -0.70
C SER A 201 66.99 13.93 -0.44
N THR A 202 66.88 14.20 0.88
CA THR A 202 67.29 15.41 1.65
C THR A 202 66.42 16.69 1.72
N SER A 203 65.93 16.91 2.96
CA SER A 203 66.02 18.13 3.81
C SER A 203 65.30 19.43 3.48
N ALA A 204 64.42 19.88 4.40
CA ALA A 204 64.44 21.16 5.16
C ALA A 204 63.05 21.39 5.82
N LEU A 205 62.91 21.31 7.15
CA LEU A 205 62.96 22.41 8.13
C LEU A 205 61.94 23.55 7.92
N GLY A 206 61.02 23.73 8.89
CA GLY A 206 60.14 24.90 9.00
C GLY A 206 59.08 24.80 10.10
N PHE A 207 59.50 25.02 11.35
CA PHE A 207 58.62 25.33 12.50
C PHE A 207 58.18 26.80 12.47
N MET A 208 56.93 27.14 12.86
CA MET A 208 56.63 28.15 13.90
C MET A 208 55.12 28.36 14.17
N ASN A 209 54.86 28.83 15.39
CA ASN A 209 53.64 28.77 16.22
C ASN A 209 52.64 29.95 16.07
N SER A 210 51.34 29.63 16.24
CA SER A 210 50.28 30.25 17.12
C SER A 210 49.95 31.78 17.08
N PRO A 211 49.01 32.32 17.91
CA PRO A 211 47.52 32.27 17.83
C PRO A 211 46.84 33.66 18.05
N LYS A 212 45.48 33.74 18.11
CA LYS A 212 44.58 34.74 18.79
C LYS A 212 43.16 34.63 18.18
N GLY A 213 41.98 34.72 18.81
CA GLY A 213 41.49 35.01 20.17
C GLY A 213 39.95 35.30 20.06
N PHE A 214 39.13 34.80 20.99
CA PHE A 214 37.68 35.08 21.19
C PHE A 214 37.44 36.49 21.85
N PRO A 215 36.24 36.99 22.30
CA PRO A 215 34.84 36.46 22.37
C PRO A 215 33.62 37.45 22.13
N ASN A 216 32.41 36.86 21.96
CA ASN A 216 31.07 37.07 22.58
C ASN A 216 30.35 38.45 22.79
N MET A 217 29.04 38.54 22.46
CA MET A 217 27.87 38.85 23.35
C MET A 217 26.70 39.68 22.72
N ASN A 218 25.46 39.17 22.94
CA ASN A 218 24.17 39.84 23.24
C ASN A 218 23.34 40.58 22.16
N GLY A 219 22.00 40.41 22.25
CA GLY A 219 21.06 41.51 21.99
C GLY A 219 19.66 41.14 21.50
N LEU A 220 18.65 41.32 22.34
CA LEU A 220 17.22 41.21 22.09
C LEU A 220 16.64 42.33 21.19
N ALA A 221 15.50 42.02 20.55
CA ALA A 221 14.28 42.85 20.46
C ALA A 221 13.85 43.50 19.11
N LEU A 222 12.53 43.41 18.89
CA LEU A 222 11.59 44.39 18.29
C LEU A 222 11.40 44.48 16.75
N VAL A 223 10.21 44.03 16.33
CA VAL A 223 9.39 44.49 15.17
C VAL A 223 8.78 45.86 15.52
N PRO A 224 8.69 46.88 14.62
CA PRO A 224 7.58 47.10 13.65
C PRO A 224 8.04 47.76 12.32
N GLY A 225 7.26 48.05 11.28
CA GLY A 225 5.81 48.13 11.08
C GLY A 225 5.46 48.52 9.63
N VAL A 226 4.16 48.65 9.37
CA VAL A 226 3.48 48.87 8.09
C VAL A 226 3.18 50.36 7.88
N SER A 227 3.19 50.87 6.63
CA SER A 227 2.60 52.17 6.21
C SER A 227 2.33 52.09 4.69
N GLN A 228 1.08 52.10 4.20
CA GLN A 228 0.24 53.27 3.83
C GLN A 228 0.80 54.00 2.55
N LEU A 229 0.07 54.52 1.57
CA LEU A 229 -1.33 54.89 1.35
C LEU A 229 -1.54 55.27 -0.15
N PHE A 230 -2.80 55.31 -0.58
CA PHE A 230 -3.41 55.58 -1.91
C PHE A 230 -2.89 56.75 -2.80
N VAL A 231 -3.17 56.63 -4.11
CA VAL A 231 -3.80 57.71 -4.93
C VAL A 231 -4.82 57.12 -5.90
N GLN A 232 -6.03 57.67 -5.88
CA GLN A 232 -7.09 57.53 -6.88
C GLN A 232 -7.28 58.92 -7.49
N GLN A 233 -7.26 59.04 -8.82
CA GLN A 233 -7.89 60.17 -9.52
C GLN A 233 -8.63 59.65 -10.75
N SER A 234 -9.93 59.88 -10.72
CA SER A 234 -10.90 59.77 -11.80
C SER A 234 -11.16 61.16 -12.35
N THR A 235 -11.15 61.33 -13.67
CA THR A 235 -12.16 62.13 -14.40
C THR A 235 -12.10 61.86 -15.90
N GLU A 236 -13.28 61.64 -16.47
CA GLU A 236 -13.61 61.60 -17.90
C GLU A 236 -13.30 62.91 -18.63
N ALA A 237 -13.06 62.83 -19.94
CA ALA A 237 -14.00 63.30 -20.99
C ALA A 237 -13.27 63.63 -22.31
N GLU A 238 -13.59 62.81 -23.33
CA GLU A 238 -14.12 63.24 -24.64
C GLU A 238 -13.29 64.15 -25.58
N LEU A 239 -12.95 63.60 -26.77
CA LEU A 239 -13.22 64.18 -28.10
C LEU A 239 -12.60 63.33 -29.23
N ARG A 240 -13.42 62.53 -29.92
CA ARG A 240 -13.63 62.47 -31.39
C ARG A 240 -14.29 61.16 -31.83
#